data_AF-A0A252E946-F1
#
_entry.id   AF-A0A252E946-F1
#
_cell.length_a   1.000
_cell.length_b   1.000
_cell.length_c   1.000
_cell.angle_alpha   90.00
_cell.angle_beta   90.00
_cell.angle_gamma   90.00
#
_symmetry.space_group_name_H-M   'P 1'
#
loop_
_entity.id
_entity.type
_entity.pdbx_description
1 polymer ?
#
loop_
_entity_poly.entity_id
_entity_poly.type
_entity_poly.pdbx_seq_one_letter_code
_entity_poly.pdbx_strand_id
1 'polypeptide(L)'
;MERINVQPQNQAVPENWQPVYAKFTAIWIADGSTLEALRRKLKVLQEQEKTLAGKMMMVVEAFSHRPVTTWYTQNSKANDKTWCEQLLERLPIGGLLIFDLGFFKFPWFDAFTEADKFFLTRLREKTSYKVIRCLTNTPFYRDEIISMGEYRSNPCQHQVRLVSVLWGSTWNYYLTNVLDPQMLSAQQVCELYRRRWRVEDAFLLTKRLLGLAYIWVGDNNGVQIQIFATWIFYAVLNQLCIDIAIALNQPLDRISTEMVFRALYHFSQAVLRGDASDAVPYLVERQKRFGLVKARRKRHRDIDAYTQQIWALSS
;
A
#
# COMPACT_ATOMS: atom_id res chain seq x y z
N MET A 1 34.81 3.13 -13.07
CA MET A 1 33.70 3.52 -12.18
C MET A 1 32.50 3.86 -13.05
N GLU A 2 31.84 2.84 -13.59
CA GLU A 2 30.54 3.00 -14.23
C GLU A 2 29.54 2.32 -13.29
N ARG A 3 28.80 3.11 -12.53
CA ARG A 3 27.66 2.59 -11.78
C ARG A 3 26.62 2.18 -12.81
N ILE A 4 26.35 0.88 -12.86
CA ILE A 4 25.26 0.24 -13.57
C ILE A 4 23.98 1.01 -13.24
N ASN A 5 23.58 1.89 -14.16
CA ASN A 5 22.42 2.76 -14.03
C ASN A 5 21.31 2.28 -14.96
N VAL A 6 20.90 1.02 -14.78
CA VAL A 6 19.61 0.50 -15.25
C VAL A 6 19.21 -0.61 -14.28
N GLN A 7 18.68 -0.25 -13.11
CA GLN A 7 17.82 -1.19 -12.39
C GLN A 7 16.55 -1.35 -13.25
N PRO A 8 16.11 -2.57 -13.59
CA PRO A 8 14.86 -2.73 -14.30
C PRO A 8 13.73 -2.33 -13.34
N GLN A 9 13.30 -1.07 -13.39
CA GLN A 9 12.17 -0.55 -12.61
C GLN A 9 10.90 -1.38 -12.84
N ASN A 10 10.84 -2.10 -13.97
CA ASN A 10 9.66 -2.82 -14.42
C ASN A 10 9.53 -4.29 -14.00
N GLN A 11 10.55 -4.96 -13.44
CA GLN A 11 10.43 -6.41 -13.17
C GLN A 11 9.59 -6.77 -11.93
N ALA A 12 9.37 -5.82 -11.02
CA ALA A 12 8.51 -6.04 -9.85
C ALA A 12 7.01 -5.90 -10.17
N VAL A 13 6.65 -5.27 -11.29
CA VAL A 13 5.27 -5.10 -11.73
C VAL A 13 4.86 -6.32 -12.56
N PRO A 14 3.80 -7.07 -12.17
CA PRO A 14 3.34 -8.20 -12.95
C PRO A 14 2.97 -7.80 -14.38
N GLU A 15 3.21 -8.68 -15.37
CA GLU A 15 3.02 -8.40 -16.80
C GLU A 15 1.62 -7.84 -17.12
N ASN A 16 0.57 -8.38 -16.51
CA ASN A 16 -0.81 -7.92 -16.70
C ASN A 16 -1.08 -6.49 -16.18
N TRP A 17 -0.18 -5.93 -15.37
CA TRP A 17 -0.27 -4.58 -14.83
C TRP A 17 0.64 -3.57 -15.54
N GLN A 18 1.56 -4.02 -16.38
CA GLN A 18 2.47 -3.15 -17.15
C GLN A 18 1.72 -2.07 -17.96
N PRO A 19 0.63 -2.40 -18.70
CA PRO A 19 -0.09 -1.38 -19.47
C PRO A 19 -0.77 -0.34 -18.59
N VAL A 20 -1.17 -0.70 -17.37
CA VAL A 20 -1.77 0.25 -16.42
C VAL A 20 -0.68 1.11 -15.81
N TYR A 21 0.42 0.49 -15.38
CA TYR A 21 1.56 1.18 -14.79
C TYR A 21 2.10 2.26 -15.73
N ALA A 22 2.19 1.97 -17.03
CA ALA A 22 2.64 2.93 -18.05
C ALA A 22 1.72 4.17 -18.24
N LYS A 23 0.46 4.11 -17.79
CA LYS A 23 -0.51 5.23 -17.91
C LYS A 23 -0.41 6.26 -16.78
N PHE A 24 0.29 5.93 -15.70
CA PHE A 24 0.46 6.80 -14.54
C PHE A 24 1.94 7.04 -14.29
N THR A 25 2.30 8.25 -13.89
CA THR A 25 3.71 8.57 -13.57
C THR A 25 4.18 7.91 -12.27
N ALA A 26 3.22 7.58 -11.40
CA ALA A 26 3.42 6.84 -10.16
C ALA A 26 2.10 6.19 -9.73
N ILE A 27 2.16 5.04 -9.08
CA ILE A 27 1.01 4.44 -8.40
C ILE A 27 1.42 4.17 -6.95
N TRP A 28 0.90 4.97 -6.03
CA TRP A 28 1.30 4.95 -4.62
C TRP A 28 0.14 4.57 -3.72
N ILE A 29 0.45 3.96 -2.58
CA ILE A 29 -0.47 3.68 -1.50
C ILE A 29 -0.03 4.52 -0.30
N ALA A 30 -0.97 5.27 0.29
CA ALA A 30 -0.76 6.01 1.53
C ALA A 30 -1.68 5.47 2.62
N ASP A 31 -1.10 5.23 3.80
CA ASP A 31 -1.85 4.79 4.96
C ASP A 31 -1.19 5.23 6.28
N GLY A 32 -2.03 5.49 7.27
CA GLY A 32 -1.64 6.01 8.57
C GLY A 32 -1.65 4.93 9.65
N SER A 33 -0.74 5.02 10.61
CA SER A 33 -0.72 4.12 11.75
C SER A 33 -0.33 4.84 13.03
N THR A 34 -1.12 4.66 14.08
CA THR A 34 -0.76 5.08 15.44
C THR A 34 0.32 4.17 16.00
N LEU A 35 1.37 4.75 16.57
CA LEU A 35 2.48 4.02 17.19
C LEU A 35 2.13 3.57 18.61
N GLU A 36 2.79 2.51 19.04
CA GLU A 36 2.56 1.85 20.31
C GLU A 36 2.92 2.73 21.52
N ALA A 37 2.45 2.31 22.71
CA ALA A 37 2.73 3.01 23.95
C ALA A 37 4.23 2.99 24.26
N LEU A 38 4.74 4.13 24.75
CA LEU A 38 6.11 4.24 25.24
C LEU A 38 6.35 3.26 26.40
N ARG A 39 7.46 2.51 26.35
CA ARG A 39 7.81 1.60 27.43
C ARG A 39 8.16 2.38 28.70
N ARG A 40 7.52 2.01 29.81
CA ARG A 40 7.81 2.54 31.15
C ARG A 40 8.85 1.66 31.83
N LYS A 41 10.12 2.07 31.75
CA LYS A 41 11.21 1.35 32.42
C LYS A 41 11.39 1.75 33.89
N LEU A 42 10.85 2.90 34.31
CA LEU A 42 10.98 3.43 35.67
C LEU A 42 9.71 3.15 36.50
N LYS A 43 9.87 2.69 37.75
CA LYS A 43 8.76 2.41 38.68
C LYS A 43 7.86 3.63 38.88
N VAL A 44 8.43 4.83 38.97
CA VAL A 44 7.72 6.10 39.15
C VAL A 44 6.71 6.41 38.02
N LEU A 45 6.93 5.84 36.83
CA LEU A 45 6.06 6.07 35.68
C LEU A 45 4.95 5.01 35.53
N GLN A 46 4.90 3.99 36.40
CA GLN A 46 3.93 2.90 36.29
C GLN A 46 2.48 3.36 36.51
N GLU A 47 2.26 4.36 37.37
CA GLU A 47 0.93 4.87 37.74
C GLU A 47 0.39 5.97 36.80
N GLN A 48 1.23 6.52 35.90
CA GLN A 48 0.78 7.54 34.95
C GLN A 48 -0.12 6.95 33.84
N GLU A 49 -0.73 7.78 32.99
CA GLU A 49 -1.52 7.33 31.83
C GLU A 49 -0.64 7.02 30.61
N LYS A 50 -0.99 5.97 29.83
CA LYS A 50 -0.09 5.42 28.78
C LYS A 50 0.00 6.38 27.59
N THR A 51 1.12 7.06 27.47
CA THR A 51 1.42 7.91 26.31
C THR A 51 1.80 7.05 25.11
N LEU A 52 1.03 7.20 24.03
CA LEU A 52 1.35 6.63 22.72
C LEU A 52 2.50 7.41 22.07
N ALA A 53 3.36 6.72 21.33
CA ALA A 53 4.56 7.31 20.73
C ALA A 53 4.28 8.23 19.54
N GLY A 54 3.02 8.51 19.21
CA GLY A 54 2.62 9.38 18.11
C GLY A 54 1.92 8.64 16.99
N LYS A 55 1.93 9.23 15.80
CA LYS A 55 1.31 8.68 14.59
C LYS A 55 2.24 8.88 13.40
N MET A 56 2.29 7.90 12.52
CA MET A 56 3.07 7.95 11.30
C MET A 56 2.19 7.78 10.06
N MET A 57 2.62 8.37 8.95
CA MET A 57 2.05 8.19 7.62
C MET A 57 3.11 7.52 6.75
N MET A 58 2.78 6.39 6.14
CA MET A 58 3.68 5.69 5.22
C MET A 58 3.15 5.78 3.79
N VAL A 59 4.06 6.01 2.86
CA VAL A 59 3.78 5.95 1.42
C VAL A 59 4.69 4.92 0.78
N VAL A 60 4.11 3.99 0.04
CA VAL A 60 4.81 2.95 -0.70
C VAL A 60 4.33 2.88 -2.14
N GLU A 61 5.17 2.38 -3.03
CA GLU A 61 4.80 2.04 -4.40
C GLU A 61 3.86 0.81 -4.40
N ALA A 62 2.80 0.82 -5.23
CA ALA A 62 1.68 -0.11 -5.10
C ALA A 62 1.98 -1.57 -5.48
N PHE A 63 2.99 -1.84 -6.29
CA PHE A 63 3.33 -3.19 -6.78
C PHE A 63 4.51 -3.79 -6.03
N SER A 64 5.58 -3.02 -5.87
CA SER A 64 6.82 -3.43 -5.27
C SER A 64 6.89 -3.14 -3.77
N HIS A 65 5.96 -2.33 -3.23
CA HIS A 65 6.00 -1.79 -1.87
C HIS A 65 7.31 -1.09 -1.52
N ARG A 66 7.99 -0.53 -2.53
CA ARG A 66 9.18 0.26 -2.28
C ARG A 66 8.79 1.49 -1.46
N PRO A 67 9.50 1.80 -0.38
CA PRO A 67 9.20 2.96 0.43
C PRO A 67 9.43 4.25 -0.39
N VAL A 68 8.44 5.14 -0.38
CA VAL A 68 8.48 6.44 -1.07
C VAL A 68 8.81 7.55 -0.09
N THR A 69 8.06 7.63 1.01
CA THR A 69 8.26 8.61 2.07
C THR A 69 7.53 8.19 3.34
N THR A 70 7.90 8.79 4.46
CA THR A 70 7.18 8.66 5.73
C THR A 70 7.13 10.02 6.43
N TRP A 71 6.02 10.30 7.10
CA TRP A 71 5.89 11.46 7.99
C TRP A 71 5.52 11.00 9.40
N TYR A 72 5.79 11.85 10.38
CA TYR A 72 5.54 11.57 11.79
C TYR A 72 4.97 12.79 12.50
N THR A 73 4.08 12.54 13.47
CA THR A 73 3.60 13.53 14.43
C THR A 73 3.54 12.92 15.82
N GLN A 74 3.89 13.71 16.85
CA GLN A 74 3.75 13.29 18.25
C GLN A 74 2.28 13.14 18.66
N ASN A 75 1.37 13.82 17.98
CA ASN A 75 -0.05 13.73 18.31
C ASN A 75 -0.62 12.39 17.81
N SER A 76 -0.65 11.39 18.70
CA SER A 76 -1.19 10.06 18.42
C SER A 76 -2.67 10.05 18.01
N LYS A 77 -3.42 11.12 18.34
CA LYS A 77 -4.83 11.33 17.97
C LYS A 77 -5.00 12.19 16.70
N ALA A 78 -3.90 12.55 16.03
CA ALA A 78 -3.96 13.30 14.79
C ALA A 78 -4.80 12.56 13.72
N ASN A 79 -5.67 13.31 13.06
CA ASN A 79 -6.43 12.80 11.93
C ASN A 79 -5.50 12.63 10.72
N ASP A 80 -5.66 11.56 9.94
CA ASP A 80 -4.81 11.33 8.76
C ASP A 80 -4.89 12.46 7.71
N LYS A 81 -5.99 13.22 7.73
CA LYS A 81 -6.18 14.40 6.88
C LYS A 81 -5.12 15.49 7.09
N THR A 82 -4.36 15.48 8.18
CA THR A 82 -3.25 16.43 8.37
C THR A 82 -2.14 16.26 7.33
N TRP A 83 -2.10 15.11 6.63
CA TRP A 83 -1.13 14.83 5.57
C TRP A 83 -1.67 15.03 4.14
N CYS A 84 -2.93 15.49 3.97
CA CYS A 84 -3.54 15.64 2.65
C CYS A 84 -2.72 16.55 1.71
N GLU A 85 -2.23 17.67 2.21
CA GLU A 85 -1.45 18.63 1.44
C GLU A 85 -0.09 18.05 1.05
N GLN A 86 0.65 17.48 2.01
CA GLN A 86 1.95 16.85 1.76
C GLN A 86 1.84 15.67 0.80
N LEU A 87 0.77 14.87 0.88
CA LEU A 87 0.52 13.76 -0.03
C LEU A 87 0.27 14.27 -1.46
N LEU A 88 -0.56 15.30 -1.61
CA LEU A 88 -0.87 15.89 -2.91
C LEU A 88 0.38 16.53 -3.52
N GLU A 89 1.15 17.30 -2.74
CA GLU A 89 2.40 17.93 -3.18
C GLU A 89 3.45 16.90 -3.59
N ARG A 90 3.63 15.84 -2.79
CA ARG A 90 4.65 14.81 -3.04
C ARG A 90 4.33 13.97 -4.28
N LEU A 91 3.06 13.71 -4.56
CA LEU A 91 2.63 12.91 -5.71
C LEU A 91 2.94 13.65 -7.02
N PRO A 92 3.64 13.03 -7.98
CA PRO A 92 3.91 13.65 -9.27
C PRO A 92 2.61 13.88 -10.06
N ILE A 93 2.62 14.85 -10.96
CA ILE A 93 1.55 15.06 -11.95
C ILE A 93 1.34 13.76 -12.73
N GLY A 94 0.09 13.38 -12.97
CA GLY A 94 -0.29 12.09 -13.58
C GLY A 94 -0.14 10.88 -12.65
N GLY A 95 0.21 11.09 -11.38
CA GLY A 95 0.32 10.02 -10.38
C GLY A 95 -1.05 9.61 -9.82
N LEU A 96 -1.19 8.34 -9.46
CA LEU A 96 -2.37 7.76 -8.81
C LEU A 96 -2.08 7.46 -7.34
N LEU A 97 -2.85 8.06 -6.42
CA LEU A 97 -2.76 7.77 -4.98
C LEU A 97 -3.95 6.93 -4.51
N ILE A 98 -3.63 5.80 -3.87
CA ILE A 98 -4.60 4.89 -3.26
C ILE A 98 -4.61 5.13 -1.75
N PHE A 99 -5.76 5.47 -1.18
CA PHE A 99 -5.88 5.79 0.26
C PHE A 99 -7.23 5.37 0.85
N ASP A 100 -7.30 5.31 2.17
CA ASP A 100 -8.45 4.82 2.92
C ASP A 100 -9.58 5.88 3.11
N LEU A 101 -10.67 5.50 3.79
CA LEU A 101 -11.80 6.40 4.06
C LEU A 101 -11.49 7.52 5.07
N GLY A 102 -10.36 7.44 5.79
CA GLY A 102 -9.88 8.45 6.72
C GLY A 102 -9.66 9.79 6.02
N PHE A 103 -9.25 9.77 4.75
CA PHE A 103 -8.98 10.96 3.95
C PHE A 103 -10.18 11.51 3.17
N PHE A 104 -11.37 10.90 3.29
CA PHE A 104 -12.54 11.30 2.50
C PHE A 104 -12.92 12.77 2.75
N LYS A 105 -12.69 13.64 1.76
CA LYS A 105 -12.94 15.08 1.78
C LYS A 105 -13.10 15.62 0.34
N PHE A 106 -14.25 16.20 0.02
CA PHE A 106 -14.55 16.68 -1.34
C PHE A 106 -13.55 17.72 -1.87
N PRO A 107 -13.19 18.79 -1.12
CA PRO A 107 -12.14 19.72 -1.58
C PRO A 107 -10.81 19.05 -1.93
N TRP A 108 -10.49 17.92 -1.30
CA TRP A 108 -9.25 17.21 -1.63
C TRP A 108 -9.37 16.41 -2.92
N PHE A 109 -10.55 15.84 -3.21
CA PHE A 109 -10.82 15.19 -4.50
C PHE A 109 -10.80 16.18 -5.66
N ASP A 110 -11.33 17.39 -5.44
CA ASP A 110 -11.26 18.49 -6.41
C ASP A 110 -9.80 18.89 -6.64
N ALA A 111 -9.01 19.07 -5.57
CA ALA A 111 -7.58 19.40 -5.68
C ALA A 111 -6.74 18.35 -6.43
N PHE A 112 -7.10 17.05 -6.37
CA PHE A 112 -6.48 16.04 -7.23
C PHE A 112 -6.73 16.34 -8.71
N THR A 113 -7.99 16.62 -9.05
CA THR A 113 -8.41 16.86 -10.43
C THR A 113 -7.80 18.16 -10.97
N GLU A 114 -7.79 19.23 -10.18
CA GLU A 114 -7.19 20.53 -10.53
C GLU A 114 -5.67 20.44 -10.71
N ALA A 115 -5.00 19.50 -10.04
CA ALA A 115 -3.56 19.31 -10.11
C ALA A 115 -3.11 18.24 -11.12
N ASP A 116 -4.02 17.78 -12.01
CA ASP A 116 -3.78 16.68 -12.96
C ASP A 116 -3.25 15.40 -12.29
N LYS A 117 -3.79 15.08 -11.12
CA LYS A 117 -3.43 13.91 -10.31
C LYS A 117 -4.65 13.03 -10.10
N PHE A 118 -4.39 11.75 -9.84
CA PHE A 118 -5.44 10.75 -9.71
C PHE A 118 -5.52 10.20 -8.29
N PHE A 119 -6.73 9.82 -7.90
CA PHE A 119 -6.95 9.10 -6.65
C PHE A 119 -7.79 7.84 -6.83
N LEU A 120 -7.67 6.94 -5.86
CA LEU A 120 -8.52 5.77 -5.71
C LEU A 120 -8.83 5.53 -4.23
N THR A 121 -10.10 5.56 -3.87
CA THR A 121 -10.56 5.36 -2.49
C THR A 121 -11.88 4.60 -2.44
N ARG A 122 -12.47 4.43 -1.25
CA ARG A 122 -13.83 3.90 -1.08
C ARG A 122 -14.86 5.02 -0.99
N LEU A 123 -16.09 4.71 -1.36
CA LEU A 123 -17.23 5.57 -1.03
C LEU A 123 -17.55 5.46 0.47
N ARG A 124 -17.67 6.60 1.15
CA ARG A 124 -18.12 6.65 2.54
C ARG A 124 -19.62 6.37 2.60
N GLU A 125 -20.05 5.56 3.57
CA GLU A 125 -21.47 5.28 3.79
C GLU A 125 -22.29 6.57 3.96
N LYS A 126 -23.54 6.55 3.50
CA LYS A 126 -24.49 7.68 3.56
C LYS A 126 -24.01 8.95 2.83
N THR A 127 -23.06 8.83 1.91
CA THR A 127 -22.70 9.92 1.00
C THR A 127 -23.80 10.06 -0.04
N SER A 128 -24.39 11.26 -0.15
CA SER A 128 -25.34 11.58 -1.21
C SER A 128 -24.60 11.90 -2.52
N TYR A 129 -25.07 11.31 -3.60
CA TYR A 129 -24.55 11.54 -4.95
C TYR A 129 -25.68 11.40 -5.97
N LYS A 130 -25.46 11.98 -7.14
CA LYS A 130 -26.34 11.89 -8.31
C LYS A 130 -25.58 11.19 -9.43
N VAL A 131 -26.19 10.16 -10.01
CA VAL A 131 -25.64 9.51 -11.20
C VAL A 131 -25.85 10.43 -12.40
N ILE A 132 -24.75 10.77 -13.07
CA ILE A 132 -24.74 11.63 -14.26
C ILE A 132 -24.73 10.76 -15.52
N ARG A 133 -23.91 9.70 -15.53
CA ARG A 133 -23.80 8.78 -16.65
C ARG A 133 -23.55 7.36 -16.16
N CYS A 134 -24.30 6.39 -16.65
CA CYS A 134 -23.99 4.98 -16.46
C CYS A 134 -23.06 4.52 -17.59
N LEU A 135 -21.90 3.96 -17.25
CA LEU A 135 -20.92 3.42 -18.20
C LEU A 135 -21.17 1.93 -18.44
N THR A 136 -21.45 1.20 -17.36
CA THR A 136 -21.79 -0.22 -17.42
C THR A 136 -22.68 -0.59 -16.24
N ASN A 137 -23.65 -1.47 -16.49
CA ASN A 137 -24.56 -1.98 -15.47
C ASN A 137 -24.78 -3.48 -15.68
N THR A 138 -24.22 -4.29 -14.79
CA THR A 138 -24.38 -5.75 -14.78
C THR A 138 -24.94 -6.20 -13.43
N PRO A 139 -25.39 -7.46 -13.30
CA PRO A 139 -25.81 -8.00 -12.01
C PRO A 139 -24.69 -8.00 -10.95
N PHE A 140 -23.41 -8.02 -11.37
CA PHE A 140 -22.26 -8.17 -10.48
C PHE A 140 -21.46 -6.89 -10.27
N TYR A 141 -21.55 -5.92 -11.17
CA TYR A 141 -20.91 -4.62 -11.00
C TYR A 141 -21.61 -3.50 -11.77
N ARG A 142 -21.45 -2.28 -11.27
CA ARG A 142 -21.89 -1.03 -11.89
C ARG A 142 -20.72 -0.09 -11.99
N ASP A 143 -20.65 0.63 -13.09
CA ASP A 143 -19.64 1.62 -13.37
C ASP A 143 -20.32 2.91 -13.81
N GLU A 144 -20.18 3.97 -13.01
CA GLU A 144 -21.01 5.16 -13.10
C GLU A 144 -20.16 6.42 -12.92
N ILE A 145 -20.45 7.48 -13.69
CA ILE A 145 -19.96 8.83 -13.41
C ILE A 145 -21.01 9.53 -12.56
N ILE A 146 -20.57 10.07 -11.43
CA ILE A 146 -21.41 10.66 -10.40
C ILE A 146 -20.97 12.09 -10.06
N SER A 147 -21.91 12.89 -9.58
CA SER A 147 -21.65 14.15 -8.88
C SER A 147 -21.96 13.98 -7.40
N MET A 148 -21.13 14.54 -6.51
CA MET A 148 -21.23 14.33 -5.07
C MET A 148 -21.44 15.64 -4.30
N GLY A 149 -22.19 15.57 -3.21
CA GLY A 149 -22.27 16.67 -2.23
C GLY A 149 -23.38 17.70 -2.48
N GLU A 150 -24.40 17.38 -3.26
CA GLU A 150 -25.56 18.24 -3.60
C GLU A 150 -26.22 18.94 -2.39
N TYR A 151 -26.10 18.39 -1.18
CA TYR A 151 -26.66 18.94 0.07
C TYR A 151 -25.60 19.32 1.11
N ARG A 152 -24.37 19.61 0.69
CA ARG A 152 -23.27 19.99 1.58
C ARG A 152 -22.82 21.42 1.32
N SER A 153 -22.32 22.08 2.36
CA SER A 153 -21.77 23.44 2.29
C SER A 153 -20.61 23.54 1.30
N ASN A 154 -19.82 22.46 1.16
CA ASN A 154 -18.72 22.34 0.20
C ASN A 154 -18.95 21.06 -0.64
N PRO A 155 -19.71 21.13 -1.75
CA PRO A 155 -19.88 19.99 -2.66
C PRO A 155 -18.56 19.65 -3.38
N CYS A 156 -18.50 18.46 -3.97
CA CYS A 156 -17.42 18.13 -4.90
C CYS A 156 -17.73 18.83 -6.23
N GLN A 157 -16.82 19.67 -6.71
CA GLN A 157 -17.04 20.44 -7.94
C GLN A 157 -16.83 19.58 -9.18
N HIS A 158 -15.89 18.64 -9.12
CA HIS A 158 -15.59 17.74 -10.22
C HIS A 158 -16.39 16.43 -10.13
N GLN A 159 -16.80 15.93 -11.28
CA GLN A 159 -17.38 14.60 -11.38
C GLN A 159 -16.34 13.55 -11.04
N VAL A 160 -16.78 12.46 -10.42
CA VAL A 160 -15.95 11.31 -10.12
C VAL A 160 -16.61 10.05 -10.65
N ARG A 161 -15.84 8.99 -10.79
CA ARG A 161 -16.31 7.67 -11.19
C ARG A 161 -16.49 6.78 -9.96
N LEU A 162 -17.65 6.14 -9.89
CA LEU A 162 -18.04 5.16 -8.90
C LEU A 162 -18.08 3.77 -9.53
N VAL A 163 -17.22 2.89 -9.05
CA VAL A 163 -17.24 1.46 -9.39
C VAL A 163 -17.83 0.70 -8.21
N SER A 164 -19.01 0.12 -8.41
CA SER A 164 -19.69 -0.73 -7.44
C SER A 164 -19.56 -2.18 -7.85
N VAL A 165 -19.11 -3.08 -6.97
CA VAL A 165 -18.96 -4.50 -7.28
C VAL A 165 -19.54 -5.37 -6.18
N LEU A 166 -20.30 -6.39 -6.57
CA LEU A 166 -20.87 -7.39 -5.68
C LEU A 166 -19.84 -8.51 -5.46
N TRP A 167 -19.29 -8.58 -4.25
CA TRP A 167 -18.42 -9.67 -3.82
C TRP A 167 -19.18 -10.58 -2.86
N GLY A 168 -19.49 -11.80 -3.31
CA GLY A 168 -20.40 -12.69 -2.58
C GLY A 168 -21.77 -12.04 -2.43
N SER A 169 -22.14 -11.69 -1.20
CA SER A 169 -23.41 -11.00 -0.89
C SER A 169 -23.24 -9.52 -0.54
N THR A 170 -22.03 -8.95 -0.68
CA THR A 170 -21.72 -7.59 -0.21
C THR A 170 -21.29 -6.70 -1.36
N TRP A 171 -21.98 -5.56 -1.50
CA TRP A 171 -21.58 -4.50 -2.42
C TRP A 171 -20.41 -3.69 -1.86
N ASN A 172 -19.36 -3.57 -2.65
CA ASN A 172 -18.21 -2.73 -2.38
C ASN A 172 -18.18 -1.57 -3.38
N TYR A 173 -17.85 -0.38 -2.89
CA TYR A 173 -17.96 0.87 -3.63
C TYR A 173 -16.63 1.60 -3.63
N TYR A 174 -16.07 1.83 -4.83
CA TYR A 174 -14.77 2.47 -5.04
C TYR A 174 -14.95 3.76 -5.84
N LEU A 175 -14.21 4.80 -5.45
CA LEU A 175 -14.23 6.11 -6.08
C LEU A 175 -12.87 6.43 -6.70
N THR A 176 -12.90 7.01 -7.89
CA THR A 176 -11.72 7.53 -8.57
C THR A 176 -12.09 8.72 -9.45
N ASN A 177 -11.17 9.66 -9.67
CA ASN A 177 -11.33 10.68 -10.71
C ASN A 177 -10.79 10.23 -12.08
N VAL A 178 -10.37 8.97 -12.24
CA VAL A 178 -10.10 8.38 -13.57
C VAL A 178 -11.42 8.05 -14.27
N LEU A 179 -11.94 9.04 -15.02
CA LEU A 179 -13.27 8.96 -15.64
C LEU A 179 -13.34 8.01 -16.84
N ASP A 180 -12.21 7.78 -17.52
CA ASP A 180 -12.14 6.91 -18.69
C ASP A 180 -11.89 5.44 -18.31
N PRO A 181 -12.82 4.51 -18.60
CA PRO A 181 -12.63 3.08 -18.39
C PRO A 181 -11.50 2.47 -19.19
N GLN A 182 -11.10 3.07 -20.32
CA GLN A 182 -9.96 2.60 -21.11
C GLN A 182 -8.64 2.93 -20.42
N MET A 183 -8.57 4.03 -19.66
CA MET A 183 -7.41 4.35 -18.84
C MET A 183 -7.29 3.38 -17.67
N LEU A 184 -8.39 3.17 -16.93
CA LEU A 184 -8.44 2.25 -15.79
C LEU A 184 -9.79 1.51 -15.77
N SER A 185 -9.79 0.21 -16.05
CA SER A 185 -11.04 -0.57 -16.08
C SER A 185 -11.67 -0.74 -14.68
N ALA A 186 -12.97 -1.04 -14.61
CA ALA A 186 -13.66 -1.32 -13.36
C ALA A 186 -12.99 -2.46 -12.57
N GLN A 187 -12.52 -3.51 -13.26
CA GLN A 187 -11.74 -4.59 -12.66
C GLN A 187 -10.45 -4.06 -12.03
N GLN A 188 -9.69 -3.25 -12.76
CA GLN A 188 -8.42 -2.71 -12.29
C GLN A 188 -8.62 -1.76 -11.10
N VAL A 189 -9.68 -0.97 -11.07
CA VAL A 189 -10.08 -0.15 -9.91
C VAL A 189 -10.22 -1.03 -8.66
N CYS A 190 -10.98 -2.12 -8.74
CA CYS A 190 -11.19 -3.02 -7.61
C CYS A 190 -9.88 -3.73 -7.19
N GLU A 191 -9.10 -4.22 -8.16
CA GLU A 191 -7.87 -4.95 -7.87
C GLU A 191 -6.76 -4.04 -7.31
N LEU A 192 -6.61 -2.81 -7.81
CA LEU A 192 -5.69 -1.82 -7.25
C LEU A 192 -6.08 -1.46 -5.81
N TYR A 193 -7.36 -1.19 -5.54
CA TYR A 193 -7.77 -0.88 -4.18
C TYR A 193 -7.55 -2.08 -3.24
N ARG A 194 -7.73 -3.31 -3.72
CA ARG A 194 -7.43 -4.52 -2.94
C ARG A 194 -5.95 -4.60 -2.56
N ARG A 195 -5.04 -4.14 -3.42
CA ARG A 195 -3.60 -4.06 -3.10
C ARG A 195 -3.29 -3.11 -1.94
N ARG A 196 -4.15 -2.12 -1.66
CA ARG A 196 -4.03 -1.24 -0.47
C ARG A 196 -3.90 -2.05 0.82
N TRP A 197 -4.66 -3.14 1.00
CA TRP A 197 -4.57 -3.99 2.19
C TRP A 197 -3.16 -4.53 2.44
N ARG A 198 -2.31 -4.61 1.42
CA ARG A 198 -0.94 -5.06 1.60
C ARG A 198 -0.03 -4.00 2.22
N VAL A 199 -0.45 -2.75 2.32
CA VAL A 199 0.24 -1.77 3.17
C VAL A 199 0.08 -2.13 4.65
N GLU A 200 -1.00 -2.83 5.02
CA GLU A 200 -1.14 -3.41 6.37
C GLU A 200 -0.09 -4.50 6.59
N ASP A 201 0.27 -5.29 5.56
CA ASP A 201 1.42 -6.19 5.64
C ASP A 201 2.72 -5.40 5.87
N ALA A 202 2.91 -4.25 5.20
CA ALA A 202 4.08 -3.39 5.45
C ALA A 202 4.10 -2.86 6.90
N PHE A 203 2.96 -2.46 7.46
CA PHE A 203 2.85 -2.09 8.88
C PHE A 203 3.08 -3.27 9.81
N LEU A 204 2.55 -4.46 9.51
CA LEU A 204 2.78 -5.67 10.30
C LEU A 204 4.27 -6.02 10.29
N LEU A 205 4.93 -5.93 9.14
CA LEU A 205 6.37 -6.15 9.00
C LEU A 205 7.16 -5.12 9.82
N THR A 206 6.92 -3.82 9.64
CA THR A 206 7.68 -2.79 10.37
C THR A 206 7.44 -2.86 11.88
N LYS A 207 6.18 -3.00 12.31
CA LYS A 207 5.82 -3.03 13.74
C LYS A 207 6.20 -4.30 14.45
N ARG A 208 5.88 -5.46 13.87
CA ARG A 208 6.06 -6.76 14.53
C ARG A 208 7.41 -7.37 14.20
N LEU A 209 7.71 -7.52 12.90
CA LEU A 209 8.93 -8.21 12.48
C LEU A 209 10.19 -7.37 12.77
N LEU A 210 10.16 -6.09 12.42
CA LEU A 210 11.28 -5.17 12.61
C LEU A 210 11.27 -4.47 13.97
N GLY A 211 10.24 -4.73 14.78
CA GLY A 211 10.19 -4.30 16.18
C GLY A 211 9.87 -2.82 16.39
N LEU A 212 9.33 -2.09 15.40
CA LEU A 212 8.91 -0.70 15.57
C LEU A 212 7.82 -0.54 16.66
N ALA A 213 7.07 -1.61 16.98
CA ALA A 213 6.13 -1.62 18.09
C ALA A 213 6.79 -1.49 19.48
N TYR A 214 8.10 -1.67 19.57
CA TYR A 214 8.85 -1.55 20.81
C TYR A 214 9.62 -0.24 20.84
N ILE A 215 8.91 0.85 21.10
CA ILE A 215 9.54 2.17 21.18
C ILE A 215 10.40 2.27 22.46
N TRP A 216 11.70 2.50 22.28
CA TRP A 216 12.69 2.42 23.37
C TRP A 216 12.94 3.76 24.07
N VAL A 217 12.59 4.88 23.43
CA VAL A 217 12.91 6.25 23.85
C VAL A 217 11.64 7.10 23.82
N GLY A 218 11.43 7.91 24.88
CA GLY A 218 10.27 8.81 24.99
C GLY A 218 10.45 10.19 24.36
N ASP A 219 11.68 10.54 23.99
CA ASP A 219 11.99 11.77 23.25
C ASP A 219 11.57 11.67 21.78
N ASN A 220 11.12 12.80 21.22
CA ASN A 220 10.65 12.90 19.83
C ASN A 220 11.70 12.41 18.83
N ASN A 221 12.94 12.90 18.96
CA ASN A 221 14.00 12.58 18.02
C ASN A 221 14.36 11.11 18.10
N GLY A 222 14.33 10.54 19.31
CA GLY A 222 14.52 9.09 19.52
C GLY A 222 13.47 8.25 18.78
N VAL A 223 12.20 8.64 18.84
CA VAL A 223 11.12 7.97 18.10
C VAL A 223 11.35 8.09 16.59
N GLN A 224 11.67 9.29 16.09
CA GLN A 224 11.94 9.50 14.67
C GLN A 224 13.14 8.69 14.17
N ILE A 225 14.24 8.64 14.92
CA ILE A 225 15.42 7.81 14.59
C ILE A 225 15.01 6.34 14.44
N GLN A 226 14.19 5.82 15.36
CA GLN A 226 13.71 4.44 15.28
C GLN A 226 12.81 4.19 14.07
N ILE A 227 11.92 5.14 13.74
CA ILE A 227 11.10 5.10 12.52
C ILE A 227 12.00 5.04 11.29
N PHE A 228 12.94 5.98 11.15
CA PHE A 228 13.83 6.05 9.98
C PHE A 228 14.74 4.82 9.86
N ALA A 229 15.33 4.34 10.95
CA ALA A 229 16.14 3.12 10.95
C ALA A 229 15.33 1.89 10.50
N THR A 230 14.09 1.76 11.01
CA THR A 230 13.17 0.69 10.59
C THR A 230 12.83 0.83 9.10
N TRP A 231 12.59 2.05 8.63
CA TRP A 231 12.22 2.34 7.24
C TRP A 231 13.34 2.03 6.25
N ILE A 232 14.59 2.38 6.60
CA ILE A 232 15.77 2.04 5.82
C ILE A 232 15.93 0.52 5.75
N PHE A 233 15.85 -0.18 6.89
CA PHE A 233 15.97 -1.63 6.91
C PHE A 233 14.85 -2.32 6.13
N TYR A 234 13.61 -1.80 6.23
CA TYR A 234 12.48 -2.24 5.41
C TYR A 234 12.78 -2.10 3.91
N ALA A 235 13.35 -0.97 3.47
CA ALA A 235 13.73 -0.75 2.08
C ALA A 235 14.71 -1.82 1.58
N VAL A 236 15.76 -2.09 2.37
CA VAL A 236 16.79 -3.10 2.04
C VAL A 236 16.20 -4.51 2.01
N LEU A 237 15.41 -4.87 3.01
CA LEU A 237 14.78 -6.19 3.09
C LEU A 237 13.77 -6.41 1.95
N ASN A 238 13.02 -5.37 1.60
CA ASN A 238 12.06 -5.42 0.50
C ASN A 238 12.78 -5.56 -0.86
N GLN A 239 13.89 -4.82 -1.06
CA GLN A 239 14.69 -4.98 -2.27
C GLN A 239 15.28 -6.39 -2.38
N LEU A 240 15.79 -6.96 -1.29
CA LEU A 240 16.24 -8.35 -1.26
C LEU A 240 15.11 -9.34 -1.63
N CYS A 241 13.89 -9.09 -1.16
CA CYS A 241 12.73 -9.91 -1.54
C CYS A 241 12.41 -9.81 -3.04
N ILE A 242 12.53 -8.61 -3.63
CA ILE A 242 12.37 -8.40 -5.08
C ILE A 242 13.43 -9.18 -5.85
N ASP A 243 14.69 -9.10 -5.45
CA ASP A 243 15.80 -9.77 -6.14
C ASP A 243 15.65 -11.31 -6.07
N ILE A 244 15.22 -11.83 -4.91
CA ILE A 244 14.88 -13.26 -4.75
C ILE A 244 13.67 -13.65 -5.62
N ALA A 245 12.64 -12.81 -5.71
CA ALA A 245 11.47 -13.05 -6.54
C ALA A 245 11.85 -13.19 -8.01
N ILE A 246 12.69 -12.27 -8.51
CA ILE A 246 13.23 -12.28 -9.87
C ILE A 246 14.06 -13.55 -10.09
N ALA A 247 15.01 -13.84 -9.20
CA ALA A 247 15.90 -15.01 -9.32
C ALA A 247 15.14 -16.36 -9.30
N LEU A 248 14.00 -16.43 -8.60
CA LEU A 248 13.15 -17.62 -8.56
C LEU A 248 12.08 -17.66 -9.66
N ASN A 249 11.97 -16.62 -10.49
CA ASN A 249 10.86 -16.41 -11.42
C ASN A 249 9.50 -16.60 -10.73
N GLN A 250 9.32 -15.95 -9.57
CA GLN A 250 8.09 -15.96 -8.78
C GLN A 250 7.58 -14.52 -8.63
N PRO A 251 6.26 -14.28 -8.60
CA PRO A 251 5.76 -12.96 -8.27
C PRO A 251 6.10 -12.61 -6.81
N LEU A 252 6.41 -11.34 -6.55
CA LEU A 252 6.81 -10.85 -5.22
C LEU A 252 5.87 -11.30 -4.09
N ASP A 253 4.57 -11.36 -4.38
CA ASP A 253 3.52 -11.75 -3.44
C ASP A 253 3.72 -13.17 -2.87
N ARG A 254 4.42 -14.03 -3.62
CA ARG A 254 4.77 -15.39 -3.23
C ARG A 254 5.98 -15.46 -2.32
N ILE A 255 6.81 -14.43 -2.27
CA ILE A 255 7.98 -14.39 -1.40
C ILE A 255 7.55 -14.01 0.03
N SER A 256 8.00 -14.79 1.01
CA SER A 256 7.75 -14.53 2.42
C SER A 256 8.85 -13.64 3.00
N THR A 257 8.54 -12.35 3.16
CA THR A 257 9.46 -11.37 3.75
C THR A 257 9.95 -11.79 5.14
N GLU A 258 9.06 -12.38 5.95
CA GLU A 258 9.43 -12.91 7.27
C GLU A 258 10.49 -14.03 7.16
N MET A 259 10.30 -14.97 6.24
CA MET A 259 11.26 -16.08 6.09
C MET A 259 12.58 -15.61 5.50
N VAL A 260 12.55 -14.65 4.58
CA VAL A 260 13.77 -14.00 4.07
C VAL A 260 14.53 -13.33 5.23
N PHE A 261 13.84 -12.55 6.07
CA PHE A 261 14.44 -11.93 7.25
C PHE A 261 15.06 -12.97 8.22
N ARG A 262 14.32 -14.04 8.55
CA ARG A 262 14.82 -15.10 9.43
C ARG A 262 16.05 -15.82 8.82
N ALA A 263 16.08 -15.98 7.49
CA ALA A 263 17.18 -16.62 6.80
C ALA A 263 18.47 -15.78 6.78
N LEU A 264 18.40 -14.46 7.00
CA LEU A 264 19.59 -13.59 7.10
C LEU A 264 20.54 -14.02 8.21
N TYR A 265 20.02 -14.58 9.32
CA TYR A 265 20.86 -15.16 10.36
C TYR A 265 21.76 -16.28 9.80
N HIS A 266 21.19 -17.21 9.03
CA HIS A 266 21.93 -18.30 8.43
C HIS A 266 22.90 -17.82 7.36
N PHE A 267 22.54 -16.79 6.60
CA PHE A 267 23.45 -16.16 5.65
C PHE A 267 24.64 -15.51 6.36
N SER A 268 24.39 -14.74 7.43
CA SER A 268 25.45 -14.11 8.23
C SER A 268 26.44 -15.15 8.78
N GLN A 269 25.96 -16.29 9.28
CA GLN A 269 26.83 -17.38 9.73
C GLN A 269 27.63 -18.02 8.59
N ALA A 270 27.03 -18.17 7.40
CA ALA A 270 27.71 -18.69 6.22
C ALA A 270 28.84 -17.74 5.77
N VAL A 271 28.60 -16.43 5.77
CA VAL A 271 29.63 -15.41 5.48
C VAL A 271 30.78 -15.48 6.46
N LEU A 272 30.51 -15.59 7.76
CA LEU A 272 31.55 -15.69 8.80
C LEU A 272 32.42 -16.94 8.66
N ARG A 273 31.90 -18.02 8.08
CA ARG A 273 32.66 -19.25 7.78
C ARG A 273 33.36 -19.22 6.42
N GLY A 274 33.07 -18.23 5.58
CA GLY A 274 33.56 -18.16 4.20
C GLY A 274 32.78 -19.02 3.21
N ASP A 275 31.63 -19.58 3.61
CA ASP A 275 30.79 -20.46 2.77
C ASP A 275 29.97 -19.69 1.73
N ALA A 276 29.76 -18.38 1.93
CA ALA A 276 28.93 -17.54 1.08
C ALA A 276 29.42 -16.09 1.07
N SER A 277 29.21 -15.38 -0.04
CA SER A 277 29.55 -13.97 -0.21
C SER A 277 28.37 -13.11 -0.68
N ASP A 278 27.36 -13.71 -1.32
CA ASP A 278 26.17 -13.02 -1.83
C ASP A 278 24.89 -13.62 -1.24
N ALA A 279 24.01 -12.75 -0.75
CA ALA A 279 22.76 -13.13 -0.12
C ALA A 279 21.77 -13.78 -1.11
N VAL A 280 21.65 -13.26 -2.33
CA VAL A 280 20.60 -13.71 -3.26
C VAL A 280 20.85 -15.16 -3.70
N PRO A 281 22.03 -15.53 -4.23
CA PRO A 281 22.31 -16.92 -4.61
C PRO A 281 22.18 -17.88 -3.41
N TYR A 282 22.70 -17.49 -2.24
CA TYR A 282 22.65 -18.31 -1.03
C TYR A 282 21.21 -18.67 -0.61
N LEU A 283 20.33 -17.66 -0.61
CA LEU A 283 18.93 -17.80 -0.22
C LEU A 283 18.12 -18.55 -1.28
N VAL A 284 18.37 -18.30 -2.57
CA VAL A 284 17.72 -18.97 -3.70
C VAL A 284 18.02 -20.47 -3.71
N GLU A 285 19.29 -20.86 -3.57
CA GLU A 285 19.70 -22.27 -3.51
C GLU A 285 19.00 -23.02 -2.36
N ARG A 286 18.72 -22.32 -1.26
CA ARG A 286 18.10 -22.87 -0.03
C ARG A 286 16.63 -22.52 0.12
N GLN A 287 15.96 -22.04 -0.94
CA GLN A 287 14.61 -21.47 -0.84
C GLN A 287 13.57 -22.43 -0.24
N LYS A 288 13.66 -23.72 -0.55
CA LYS A 288 12.79 -24.77 0.03
C LYS A 288 13.06 -24.98 1.51
N ARG A 289 14.34 -25.03 1.91
CA ARG A 289 14.75 -25.23 3.31
C ARG A 289 14.34 -24.07 4.20
N PHE A 290 14.42 -22.84 3.68
CA PHE A 290 13.98 -21.64 4.40
C PHE A 290 12.51 -21.31 4.20
N GLY A 291 11.75 -22.06 3.40
CA GLY A 291 10.35 -21.77 3.15
C GLY A 291 10.09 -20.38 2.56
N LEU A 292 10.99 -19.90 1.68
CA LEU A 292 10.92 -18.54 1.13
C LEU A 292 9.68 -18.33 0.26
N VAL A 293 9.23 -19.38 -0.42
CA VAL A 293 8.07 -19.33 -1.32
C VAL A 293 6.82 -19.85 -0.60
N LYS A 294 5.81 -18.99 -0.44
CA LYS A 294 4.54 -19.30 0.23
C LYS A 294 3.78 -20.41 -0.51
N ALA A 295 3.11 -21.32 0.20
CA ALA A 295 2.22 -22.30 -0.42
C ALA A 295 0.92 -21.67 -0.96
N ARG A 296 0.40 -22.15 -2.10
CA ARG A 296 -0.90 -21.68 -2.63
C ARG A 296 -2.04 -22.35 -1.85
N ARG A 297 -2.70 -21.59 -0.99
CA ARG A 297 -3.85 -22.07 -0.20
C ARG A 297 -5.15 -22.11 -1.03
N LYS A 298 -6.11 -22.96 -0.63
CA LYS A 298 -7.45 -23.10 -1.24
C LYS A 298 -8.15 -21.75 -1.47
N ARG A 299 -8.13 -20.86 -0.47
CA ARG A 299 -8.69 -19.50 -0.52
C ARG A 299 -8.27 -18.67 -1.74
N HIS A 300 -7.04 -18.83 -2.24
CA HIS A 300 -6.60 -18.08 -3.42
C HIS A 300 -7.34 -18.55 -4.68
N ARG A 301 -7.58 -19.86 -4.81
CA ARG A 301 -8.35 -20.42 -5.93
C ARG A 301 -9.80 -19.97 -5.89
N ASP A 302 -10.37 -19.88 -4.70
CA ASP A 302 -11.75 -19.40 -4.52
C ASP A 302 -11.88 -17.92 -4.95
N ILE A 303 -10.89 -17.07 -4.59
CA ILE A 303 -10.85 -15.66 -5.04
C ILE A 303 -10.75 -15.58 -6.57
N ASP A 304 -9.87 -16.37 -7.19
CA ASP A 304 -9.69 -16.38 -8.65
C ASP A 304 -11.00 -16.75 -9.37
N ALA A 305 -11.75 -17.73 -8.84
CA ALA A 305 -13.04 -18.14 -9.38
C ALA A 305 -14.10 -17.02 -9.28
N TYR A 306 -14.18 -16.31 -8.15
CA TYR A 306 -15.08 -15.16 -8.00
C TYR A 306 -14.71 -14.01 -8.95
N THR A 307 -13.42 -13.72 -9.10
CA THR A 307 -12.93 -12.70 -10.04
C THR A 307 -13.35 -13.05 -11.47
N GLN A 308 -13.18 -14.29 -11.88
CA GLN A 308 -13.65 -14.75 -13.19
C GLN A 308 -15.17 -14.59 -13.34
N GLN A 309 -15.97 -14.98 -12.35
CA GLN A 309 -17.43 -14.85 -12.41
C GLN A 309 -17.88 -13.39 -12.56
N ILE A 310 -17.27 -12.46 -11.84
CA ILE A 310 -17.65 -11.04 -11.86
C ILE A 310 -17.29 -10.41 -13.22
N TRP A 311 -16.12 -10.73 -13.77
CA TRP A 311 -15.56 -10.02 -14.92
C TRP A 311 -15.68 -10.74 -16.26
N ALA A 312 -16.04 -12.02 -16.31
CA ALA A 312 -16.17 -12.80 -17.55
C ALA A 312 -17.19 -12.23 -18.56
N LEU A 313 -18.16 -11.44 -18.10
CA LEU A 313 -19.18 -10.79 -18.94
C LEU A 313 -18.75 -9.39 -19.44
N SER A 314 -17.53 -8.95 -19.12
CA SER A 314 -17.00 -7.62 -19.43
C SER A 314 -16.07 -7.62 -20.65
N SER A 315 -15.90 -8.79 -21.30
CA SER A 315 -15.06 -9.02 -22.48
C SER A 315 -15.89 -8.94 -23.75
#